data_AF-A0A9D2NMA8-F1
#
_entry.id   AF-A0A9D2NMA8-F1
#
_cell.length_a   1.000
_cell.length_b   1.000
_cell.length_c   1.000
_cell.angle_alpha   90.00
_cell.angle_beta   90.00
_cell.angle_gamma   90.00
#
_symmetry.space_group_name_H-M   'P 1'
#
loop_
_entity.id
_entity.type
_entity.pdbx_description
1 polymer ?
#
loop_
_entity_poly.entity_id
_entity_poly.type
_entity_poly.pdbx_seq_one_letter_code
_entity_poly.pdbx_strand_id
1 'polypeptide(L)'
;MTIHTNKDITLMKPERASVPGMRNEKKKLFRQSGSVTIEASFGIPLFLFAALCLIWLIEIQSIRISITNAAHNAAKSAAEDTAVIPVLNTVKLKSDIVSLIGEDRISRSILKDGSAGISCWKSYVSPVTGEMNITVNYKVMVPLPVMGSPSAELEESFKLSSWRGYEDSGMGGEDSGIVYMTDNGAVYHDDYNCSYLRLSIRYVPYEELDGIRNESGGRYHACDKCVIGRAMTGVYITDSGTKYHNSLNCSGLKRTIHAVERSETGGVGGCSRCSGHS
;
A
#
# COMPACT_ATOMS: atom_id res chain seq x y z
N MET A 1 62.78 75.96 -92.43
CA MET A 1 62.79 74.64 -91.75
C MET A 1 61.50 73.95 -92.17
N THR A 2 61.51 73.04 -93.16
CA THR A 2 61.66 71.57 -92.99
C THR A 2 60.41 70.97 -92.34
N ILE A 3 59.57 70.06 -92.89
CA ILE A 3 59.37 69.34 -94.18
C ILE A 3 58.00 68.59 -94.03
N HIS A 4 57.44 67.99 -95.10
CA HIS A 4 56.23 67.11 -95.09
C HIS A 4 56.45 65.77 -94.31
N THR A 5 55.53 64.86 -93.99
CA THR A 5 54.47 64.09 -94.73
C THR A 5 53.50 63.44 -93.69
N ASN A 6 52.20 63.16 -93.90
CA ASN A 6 51.44 62.32 -94.85
C ASN A 6 51.52 60.78 -94.61
N LYS A 7 50.38 60.18 -94.16
CA LYS A 7 49.78 58.80 -94.34
C LYS A 7 50.68 57.52 -94.36
N ASP A 8 50.28 56.31 -93.93
CA ASP A 8 49.09 55.50 -94.26
C ASP A 8 48.84 54.30 -93.27
N ILE A 9 47.56 54.01 -93.00
CA ILE A 9 46.78 52.74 -93.10
C ILE A 9 47.49 51.35 -93.02
N THR A 10 46.94 50.45 -92.17
CA THR A 10 46.60 48.98 -92.35
C THR A 10 46.76 48.18 -91.03
N LEU A 11 46.32 46.91 -90.86
CA LEU A 11 45.03 46.24 -91.13
C LEU A 11 45.05 44.81 -90.49
N MET A 12 44.02 44.39 -89.72
CA MET A 12 43.34 43.05 -89.76
C MET A 12 42.52 42.68 -88.49
N LYS A 13 41.48 41.86 -88.69
CA LYS A 13 40.49 41.33 -87.73
C LYS A 13 40.63 39.79 -87.71
N PRO A 14 40.23 39.04 -86.66
CA PRO A 14 38.94 38.36 -86.79
C PRO A 14 38.14 38.17 -85.49
N GLU A 15 36.92 37.70 -85.70
CA GLU A 15 35.85 37.44 -84.74
C GLU A 15 35.97 36.04 -84.09
N ARG A 16 35.55 35.89 -82.82
CA ARG A 16 35.22 34.58 -82.22
C ARG A 16 33.96 34.68 -81.36
N ALA A 17 33.13 33.65 -81.46
CA ALA A 17 31.73 33.66 -81.01
C ALA A 17 31.55 33.61 -79.49
N SER A 18 30.54 34.34 -79.00
CA SER A 18 29.98 34.16 -77.66
C SER A 18 29.20 32.85 -77.57
N VAL A 19 29.63 31.94 -76.70
CA VAL A 19 28.92 30.68 -76.43
C VAL A 19 27.58 30.98 -75.70
N PRO A 20 26.47 30.29 -76.03
CA PRO A 20 25.16 30.54 -75.40
C PRO A 20 25.18 30.28 -73.89
N GLY A 21 24.35 31.03 -73.16
CA GLY A 21 24.45 31.12 -71.70
C GLY A 21 24.11 29.82 -70.96
N MET A 22 25.03 29.35 -70.11
CA MET A 22 24.74 28.47 -68.97
C MET A 22 24.01 29.23 -67.84
N ARG A 23 22.90 29.88 -68.18
CA ARG A 23 22.00 30.54 -67.23
C ARG A 23 20.88 29.56 -66.90
N ASN A 24 21.06 28.73 -65.85
CA ASN A 24 20.01 28.33 -64.89
C ASN A 24 20.40 27.22 -63.87
N GLU A 25 21.46 26.42 -64.08
CA GLU A 25 21.76 25.28 -63.17
C GLU A 25 22.24 25.70 -61.77
N LYS A 26 23.07 26.74 -61.64
CA LYS A 26 23.65 27.15 -60.34
C LYS A 26 22.62 27.71 -59.32
N LYS A 27 21.35 27.91 -59.70
CA LYS A 27 20.31 28.37 -58.76
C LYS A 27 19.62 27.24 -57.96
N LYS A 28 19.88 25.96 -58.27
CA LYS A 28 19.23 24.84 -57.56
C LYS A 28 20.02 24.25 -56.38
N LEU A 29 21.30 24.64 -56.20
CA LEU A 29 22.19 24.05 -55.19
C LEU A 29 22.09 24.71 -53.79
N PHE A 30 21.53 25.92 -53.69
CA PHE A 30 21.43 26.67 -52.43
C PHE A 30 19.99 26.77 -51.87
N ARG A 31 19.13 25.79 -52.16
CA ARG A 31 17.74 25.79 -51.66
C ARG A 31 17.29 24.47 -51.03
N GLN A 32 18.09 23.97 -50.08
CA GLN A 32 17.69 23.12 -48.92
C GLN A 32 18.94 22.60 -48.19
N SER A 33 19.53 23.39 -47.28
CA SER A 33 20.66 22.91 -46.44
C SER A 33 20.74 23.52 -45.04
N GLY A 34 19.79 24.37 -44.64
CA GLY A 34 19.70 24.92 -43.27
C GLY A 34 18.57 24.31 -42.43
N SER A 35 17.54 23.73 -43.06
CA SER A 35 16.32 23.24 -42.38
C SER A 35 16.65 22.17 -41.33
N VAL A 36 17.39 21.12 -41.74
CA VAL A 36 17.76 19.99 -40.89
C VAL A 36 18.53 20.44 -39.63
N THR A 37 19.42 21.42 -39.76
CA THR A 37 20.21 21.94 -38.63
C THR A 37 19.36 22.77 -37.67
N ILE A 38 18.43 23.57 -38.20
CA ILE A 38 17.48 24.37 -37.40
C ILE A 38 16.50 23.45 -36.68
N GLU A 39 15.91 22.49 -37.40
CA GLU A 39 15.02 21.44 -36.87
C GLU A 39 15.72 20.63 -35.77
N ALA A 40 16.99 20.23 -35.95
CA ALA A 40 17.76 19.56 -34.92
C ALA A 40 18.05 20.45 -33.70
N SER A 41 18.37 21.74 -33.92
CA SER A 41 18.70 22.69 -32.85
C SER A 41 17.53 23.02 -31.91
N PHE A 42 16.28 22.88 -32.38
CA PHE A 42 15.08 23.00 -31.53
C PHE A 42 14.52 21.63 -31.10
N GLY A 43 14.58 20.63 -31.99
CA GLY A 43 14.02 19.29 -31.75
C GLY A 43 14.75 18.53 -30.65
N ILE A 44 16.09 18.58 -30.61
CA ILE A 44 16.87 17.87 -29.57
C ILE A 44 16.62 18.47 -28.17
N PRO A 45 16.71 19.80 -27.95
CA PRO A 45 16.37 20.38 -26.64
C PRO A 45 14.91 20.14 -26.23
N LEU A 46 13.95 20.22 -27.15
CA LEU A 46 12.54 19.95 -26.85
C LEU A 46 12.30 18.49 -26.45
N PHE A 47 12.94 17.54 -27.16
CA PHE A 47 12.87 16.12 -26.81
C PHE A 47 13.51 15.82 -25.45
N LEU A 48 14.69 16.37 -25.17
CA LEU A 48 15.36 16.20 -23.87
C LEU A 48 14.55 16.84 -22.74
N PHE A 49 13.97 18.02 -22.95
CA PHE A 49 13.06 18.66 -21.99
C PHE A 49 11.82 17.79 -21.72
N ALA A 50 11.18 17.24 -22.75
CA ALA A 50 10.06 16.32 -22.60
C ALA A 50 10.45 15.04 -21.84
N ALA A 51 11.61 14.46 -22.13
CA ALA A 51 12.14 13.29 -21.42
C ALA A 51 12.40 13.59 -19.93
N LEU A 52 12.98 14.75 -19.61
CA LEU A 52 13.14 15.21 -18.22
C LEU A 52 11.79 15.38 -17.53
N CYS A 53 10.81 16.03 -18.17
CA CYS A 53 9.45 16.16 -17.62
C CYS A 53 8.82 14.79 -17.34
N LEU A 54 8.98 13.80 -18.21
CA LEU A 54 8.48 12.44 -17.99
C LEU A 54 9.16 11.75 -16.80
N ILE A 55 10.49 11.85 -16.67
CA ILE A 55 11.23 11.31 -15.51
C ILE A 55 10.69 11.93 -14.21
N TRP A 56 10.48 13.25 -14.19
CA TRP A 56 9.96 13.96 -13.02
C TRP A 56 8.50 13.60 -12.69
N LEU A 57 7.65 13.38 -13.69
CA LEU A 57 6.30 12.86 -13.47
C LEU A 57 6.34 11.45 -12.87
N ILE A 58 7.26 10.58 -13.34
CA ILE A 58 7.44 9.22 -12.80
C ILE A 58 7.91 9.28 -11.33
N GLU A 59 8.86 10.15 -10.98
CA GLU A 59 9.30 10.34 -9.58
C GLU A 59 8.17 10.84 -8.67
N ILE A 60 7.35 11.79 -9.13
CA ILE A 60 6.17 12.27 -8.39
C ILE A 60 5.17 11.13 -8.17
N GLN A 61 4.86 10.32 -9.18
CA GLN A 61 3.97 9.17 -9.01
C GLN A 61 4.59 8.07 -8.14
N SER A 62 5.90 7.82 -8.24
CA SER A 62 6.65 6.86 -7.42
C SER A 62 6.53 7.19 -5.92
N ILE A 63 6.70 8.47 -5.57
CA ILE A 63 6.53 8.96 -4.19
C ILE A 63 5.07 8.91 -3.77
N ARG A 64 4.13 9.35 -4.62
CA ARG A 64 2.69 9.26 -4.35
C ARG A 64 2.25 7.84 -4.03
N ILE A 65 2.59 6.87 -4.87
CA ILE A 65 2.29 5.45 -4.69
C ILE A 65 2.95 4.91 -3.41
N SER A 66 4.21 5.27 -3.15
CA SER A 66 4.92 4.84 -1.94
C SER A 66 4.24 5.35 -0.66
N ILE A 67 3.84 6.64 -0.63
CA ILE A 67 3.13 7.25 0.49
C ILE A 67 1.75 6.64 0.67
N THR A 68 0.94 6.52 -0.39
CA THR A 68 -0.42 5.96 -0.32
C THR A 68 -0.40 4.50 0.14
N ASN A 69 0.51 3.67 -0.39
CA ASN A 69 0.64 2.27 0.03
C ASN A 69 1.12 2.14 1.49
N ALA A 70 2.09 2.95 1.92
CA ALA A 70 2.55 2.95 3.30
C ALA A 70 1.44 3.45 4.25
N ALA A 71 0.69 4.48 3.86
CA ALA A 71 -0.45 5.00 4.61
C ALA A 71 -1.57 3.97 4.73
N HIS A 72 -1.92 3.21 3.69
CA HIS A 72 -2.90 2.12 3.79
C HIS A 72 -2.46 1.01 4.75
N ASN A 73 -1.18 0.61 4.73
CA ASN A 73 -0.66 -0.42 5.63
C ASN A 73 -0.57 0.06 7.09
N ALA A 74 -0.06 1.28 7.31
CA ALA A 74 -0.04 1.90 8.64
C ALA A 74 -1.45 2.14 9.19
N ALA A 75 -2.40 2.54 8.33
CA ALA A 75 -3.81 2.65 8.68
C ALA A 75 -4.40 1.28 9.08
N LYS A 76 -4.07 0.19 8.39
CA LYS A 76 -4.52 -1.14 8.80
C LYS A 76 -4.06 -1.49 10.23
N SER A 77 -2.79 -1.24 10.56
CA SER A 77 -2.29 -1.47 11.93
C SER A 77 -2.92 -0.51 12.95
N ALA A 78 -3.13 0.76 12.58
CA ALA A 78 -3.84 1.71 13.43
C ALA A 78 -5.31 1.32 13.65
N ALA A 79 -5.97 0.70 12.67
CA ALA A 79 -7.34 0.20 12.82
C ALA A 79 -7.42 -0.89 13.91
N GLU A 80 -6.44 -1.80 13.96
CA GLU A 80 -6.32 -2.83 15.00
C GLU A 80 -6.11 -2.21 16.40
N ASP A 81 -5.21 -1.21 16.54
CA ASP A 81 -5.06 -0.46 17.79
C ASP A 81 -6.36 0.26 18.21
N THR A 82 -7.02 0.91 17.25
CA THR A 82 -8.21 1.74 17.53
C THR A 82 -9.45 0.94 17.92
N ALA A 83 -9.46 -0.38 17.66
CA ALA A 83 -10.50 -1.28 18.15
C ALA A 83 -10.46 -1.46 19.68
N VAL A 84 -9.30 -1.19 20.32
CA VAL A 84 -9.15 -1.23 21.79
C VAL A 84 -9.39 0.14 22.41
N ILE A 85 -8.89 1.22 21.78
CA ILE A 85 -9.06 2.61 22.23
C ILE A 85 -9.40 3.47 21.01
N PRO A 86 -10.59 4.10 20.92
CA PRO A 86 -11.06 4.79 19.70
C PRO A 86 -10.42 6.17 19.49
N VAL A 87 -9.09 6.25 19.58
CA VAL A 87 -8.27 7.45 19.46
C VAL A 87 -7.09 7.16 18.52
N LEU A 88 -6.99 7.91 17.42
CA LEU A 88 -5.91 7.75 16.45
C LEU A 88 -4.62 8.46 16.92
N ASN A 89 -3.55 7.69 17.14
CA ASN A 89 -2.23 8.26 17.38
C ASN A 89 -1.57 8.66 16.04
N THR A 90 -1.73 9.92 15.64
CA THR A 90 -1.19 10.46 14.39
C THR A 90 0.35 10.52 14.35
N VAL A 91 1.02 10.51 15.51
CA VAL A 91 2.49 10.44 15.61
C VAL A 91 2.98 9.03 15.32
N LYS A 92 2.34 8.00 15.89
CA LYS A 92 2.61 6.59 15.56
C LYS A 92 2.33 6.33 14.08
N LEU A 93 1.17 6.76 13.57
CA LEU A 93 0.81 6.65 12.15
C LEU A 93 1.89 7.24 11.22
N LYS A 94 2.42 8.44 11.53
CA LYS A 94 3.54 9.03 10.79
C LYS A 94 4.79 8.15 10.86
N SER A 95 5.14 7.67 12.05
CA SER A 95 6.32 6.80 12.26
C SER A 95 6.23 5.51 11.44
N ASP A 96 5.06 4.87 11.43
CA ASP A 96 4.82 3.63 10.70
C ASP A 96 4.89 3.86 9.18
N ILE A 97 4.33 4.96 8.67
CA ILE A 97 4.47 5.37 7.26
C ILE A 97 5.95 5.56 6.88
N VAL A 98 6.71 6.30 7.70
CA VAL A 98 8.14 6.56 7.45
C VAL A 98 8.95 5.26 7.47
N SER A 99 8.65 4.36 8.41
CA SER A 99 9.28 3.04 8.52
C SER A 99 8.98 2.16 7.30
N LEU A 100 7.73 2.14 6.82
CA LEU A 100 7.29 1.32 5.69
C LEU A 100 7.89 1.77 4.34
N ILE A 101 8.14 3.07 4.16
CA ILE A 101 8.82 3.60 2.96
C ILE A 101 10.35 3.44 3.09
N GLY A 102 10.87 3.58 4.31
CA GLY A 102 12.28 3.59 4.67
C GLY A 102 12.87 5.00 4.65
N GLU A 103 13.48 5.42 5.77
CA GLU A 103 14.09 6.75 5.92
C GLU A 103 15.14 7.04 4.83
N ASP A 104 15.97 6.04 4.48
CA ASP A 104 16.97 6.12 3.42
C ASP A 104 16.40 6.30 2.01
N ARG A 105 15.14 5.90 1.75
CA ARG A 105 14.47 6.23 0.48
C ARG A 105 13.90 7.64 0.54
N ILE A 106 13.30 8.03 1.66
CA ILE A 106 12.72 9.36 1.85
C ILE A 106 13.79 10.45 1.74
N SER A 107 14.92 10.30 2.43
CA SER A 107 16.01 11.29 2.48
C SER A 107 16.71 11.54 1.14
N ARG A 108 16.68 10.56 0.23
CA ARG A 108 17.22 10.65 -1.14
C ARG A 108 16.17 10.96 -2.21
N SER A 109 14.92 11.20 -1.82
CA SER A 109 13.81 11.44 -2.75
C SER A 109 13.57 12.92 -3.03
N ILE A 110 12.57 13.20 -3.88
CA ILE A 110 12.09 14.55 -4.17
C ILE A 110 11.23 15.16 -3.04
N LEU A 111 11.02 14.46 -1.91
CA LEU A 111 10.35 15.01 -0.73
C LEU A 111 11.18 16.14 -0.12
N LYS A 112 10.58 17.32 -0.04
CA LYS A 112 11.14 18.46 0.69
C LYS A 112 11.06 18.18 2.19
N ASP A 113 12.13 18.50 2.91
CA ASP A 113 12.30 18.25 4.34
C ASP A 113 12.23 16.75 4.74
N GLY A 114 12.37 15.83 3.78
CA GLY A 114 12.43 14.38 4.02
C GLY A 114 11.26 13.84 4.86
N SER A 115 11.56 13.06 5.90
CA SER A 115 10.54 12.49 6.81
C SER A 115 9.92 13.55 7.71
N ALA A 116 10.59 14.70 7.96
CA ALA A 116 10.00 15.82 8.67
C ALA A 116 8.85 16.46 7.85
N GLY A 117 9.00 16.51 6.51
CA GLY A 117 8.00 17.05 5.58
C GLY A 117 6.69 16.27 5.47
N ILE A 118 6.61 15.03 5.96
CA ILE A 118 5.38 14.22 6.01
C ILE A 118 4.58 14.59 7.27
N SER A 119 3.28 14.85 7.14
CA SER A 119 2.39 15.17 8.26
C SER A 119 1.04 14.47 8.17
N CYS A 120 0.59 13.87 9.27
CA CYS A 120 -0.66 13.09 9.36
C CYS A 120 -1.70 13.72 10.29
N TRP A 121 -1.46 14.95 10.75
CA TRP A 121 -2.24 15.65 11.79
C TRP A 121 -3.73 15.84 11.50
N LYS A 122 -4.12 15.88 10.21
CA LYS A 122 -5.53 15.94 9.77
C LYS A 122 -6.26 14.60 9.87
N SER A 123 -5.56 13.50 10.15
CA SER A 123 -6.17 12.18 10.27
C SER A 123 -6.91 12.02 11.60
N TYR A 124 -8.09 11.40 11.59
CA TYR A 124 -8.90 11.16 12.78
C TYR A 124 -9.78 9.91 12.64
N VAL A 125 -10.23 9.35 13.75
CA VAL A 125 -11.30 8.34 13.79
C VAL A 125 -12.60 9.03 14.17
N SER A 126 -13.67 8.74 13.41
CA SER A 126 -15.03 9.16 13.72
C SER A 126 -15.57 8.33 14.90
N PRO A 127 -15.87 8.93 16.07
CA PRO A 127 -16.37 8.18 17.22
C PRO A 127 -17.80 7.64 17.00
N VAL A 128 -18.53 8.17 16.00
CA VAL A 128 -19.90 7.75 15.67
C VAL A 128 -19.90 6.64 14.62
N THR A 129 -19.19 6.85 13.50
CA THR A 129 -19.19 5.92 12.36
C THR A 129 -18.08 4.88 12.42
N GLY A 130 -17.12 4.97 13.34
CA GLY A 130 -15.95 4.08 13.40
C GLY A 130 -15.05 4.17 12.16
N GLU A 131 -15.34 5.10 11.25
CA GLU A 131 -14.54 5.35 10.06
C GLU A 131 -13.28 6.11 10.45
N MET A 132 -12.14 5.57 10.05
CA MET A 132 -10.87 6.26 10.13
C MET A 132 -10.66 7.05 8.84
N ASN A 133 -10.54 8.37 8.99
CA ASN A 133 -10.22 9.31 7.92
C ASN A 133 -8.72 9.56 7.98
N ILE A 134 -7.98 9.08 6.97
CA ILE A 134 -6.54 9.24 6.87
C ILE A 134 -6.24 10.35 5.87
N THR A 135 -5.45 11.32 6.29
CA THR A 135 -4.99 12.43 5.45
C THR A 135 -3.49 12.63 5.68
N VAL A 136 -2.71 12.48 4.61
CA VAL A 136 -1.26 12.65 4.61
C VAL A 136 -0.88 13.86 3.76
N ASN A 137 -0.31 14.87 4.40
CA ASN A 137 0.23 16.06 3.77
C ASN A 137 1.74 15.94 3.60
N TYR A 138 2.26 16.35 2.45
CA TYR A 138 3.70 16.41 2.20
C TYR A 138 4.04 17.44 1.12
N LYS A 139 5.33 17.76 0.96
CA LYS A 139 5.83 18.71 -0.03
C LYS A 139 6.84 18.05 -0.95
N VAL A 140 6.72 18.26 -2.26
CA VAL A 140 7.69 17.80 -3.25
C VAL A 140 8.43 18.97 -3.88
N MET A 141 9.72 18.79 -4.14
CA MET A 141 10.54 19.76 -4.88
C MET A 141 10.14 19.76 -6.36
N VAL A 142 9.96 20.94 -6.95
CA VAL A 142 9.57 21.10 -8.35
C VAL A 142 10.81 21.51 -9.17
N PRO A 143 11.14 20.82 -10.26
CA PRO A 143 12.40 20.96 -11.00
C PRO A 143 12.43 22.15 -11.98
N LEU A 144 11.82 23.27 -11.60
CA LEU A 144 11.80 24.46 -12.45
C LEU A 144 13.11 25.23 -12.30
N PRO A 145 13.75 25.68 -13.41
CA PRO A 145 14.96 26.51 -13.38
C PRO A 145 14.62 27.96 -13.00
N VAL A 146 14.01 28.14 -11.83
CA VAL A 146 13.52 29.40 -11.28
C VAL A 146 14.21 29.63 -9.95
N MET A 147 14.57 30.89 -9.68
CA MET A 147 15.22 31.29 -8.42
C MET A 147 14.32 30.90 -7.22
N GLY A 148 14.87 30.17 -6.24
CA GLY A 148 14.17 29.85 -4.99
C GLY A 148 13.58 28.45 -4.85
N SER A 149 13.94 27.48 -5.71
CA SER A 149 13.61 26.04 -5.55
C SER A 149 12.13 25.78 -5.17
N PRO A 150 11.19 25.99 -6.10
CA PRO A 150 9.76 25.91 -5.82
C PRO A 150 9.37 24.51 -5.29
N SER A 151 8.36 24.47 -4.42
CA SER A 151 7.82 23.23 -3.86
C SER A 151 6.31 23.19 -3.98
N ALA A 152 5.75 22.06 -4.41
CA ALA A 152 4.32 21.82 -4.45
C ALA A 152 3.87 21.10 -3.17
N GLU A 153 2.76 21.55 -2.59
CA GLU A 153 2.09 20.84 -1.51
C GLU A 153 1.14 19.80 -2.10
N LEU A 154 1.17 18.59 -1.55
CA LEU A 154 0.33 17.46 -1.93
C LEU A 154 -0.42 16.95 -0.69
N GLU A 155 -1.63 16.46 -0.92
CA GLU A 155 -2.49 15.86 0.08
C GLU A 155 -3.10 14.59 -0.51
N GLU A 156 -2.88 13.46 0.16
CA GLU A 156 -3.58 12.21 -0.14
C GLU A 156 -4.53 11.90 1.01
N SER A 157 -5.78 11.60 0.68
CA SER A 157 -6.80 11.27 1.67
C SER A 157 -7.60 10.06 1.28
N PHE A 158 -7.84 9.16 2.22
CA PHE A 158 -8.76 8.03 2.04
C PHE A 158 -9.51 7.74 3.35
N LYS A 159 -10.60 6.99 3.24
CA LYS A 159 -11.35 6.45 4.37
C LYS A 159 -11.07 4.96 4.50
N LEU A 160 -10.94 4.50 5.74
CA LEU A 160 -10.90 3.08 6.09
C LEU A 160 -11.90 2.87 7.22
N SER A 161 -12.95 2.10 6.98
CA SER A 161 -13.79 1.60 8.06
C SER A 161 -12.96 0.65 8.91
N SER A 162 -12.97 0.81 10.24
CA SER A 162 -12.61 -0.31 11.12
C SER A 162 -13.48 -1.52 10.75
N TRP A 163 -12.96 -2.75 10.88
CA TRP A 163 -13.80 -3.94 10.80
C TRP A 163 -14.76 -3.97 11.99
N ARG A 164 -15.88 -3.27 11.82
CA ARG A 164 -17.14 -3.69 12.41
C ARG A 164 -17.40 -5.08 11.83
N GLY A 165 -17.79 -6.04 12.68
CA GLY A 165 -18.40 -7.27 12.18
C GLY A 165 -19.65 -6.94 11.37
N TYR A 166 -20.33 -7.97 10.85
CA TYR A 166 -21.60 -7.78 10.14
C TYR A 166 -22.53 -6.89 10.99
N GLU A 167 -22.74 -5.64 10.55
CA GLU A 167 -23.83 -4.84 11.08
C GLU A 167 -25.10 -5.54 10.60
N ASP A 168 -25.98 -5.89 11.53
CA ASP A 168 -27.31 -6.38 11.22
C ASP A 168 -28.07 -5.27 10.49
N SER A 169 -27.98 -5.29 9.16
CA SER A 169 -28.74 -4.43 8.28
C SER A 169 -30.20 -4.88 8.39
N GLY A 170 -30.92 -4.31 9.35
CA GLY A 170 -32.25 -4.72 9.85
C GLY A 170 -33.34 -4.91 8.80
N MET A 171 -33.18 -5.97 8.00
CA MET A 171 -34.04 -6.51 6.95
C MET A 171 -33.81 -8.02 6.86
N GLY A 172 -33.85 -8.68 8.02
CA GLY A 172 -33.90 -10.13 8.14
C GLY A 172 -34.92 -10.50 9.21
N GLY A 173 -35.65 -11.60 9.00
CA GLY A 173 -36.55 -12.14 10.03
C GLY A 173 -35.76 -12.70 11.21
N GLU A 174 -36.46 -13.12 12.27
CA GLU A 174 -35.94 -13.53 13.59
C GLU A 174 -34.90 -14.69 13.61
N ASP A 175 -34.44 -15.16 12.44
CA ASP A 175 -33.50 -16.28 12.26
C ASP A 175 -32.26 -15.92 11.41
N SER A 176 -32.09 -14.66 10.97
CA SER A 176 -30.93 -14.21 10.14
C SER A 176 -29.68 -13.81 10.94
N GLY A 177 -29.40 -14.51 12.04
CA GLY A 177 -28.20 -14.28 12.85
C GLY A 177 -26.95 -14.93 12.24
N ILE A 178 -25.79 -14.27 12.36
CA ILE A 178 -24.49 -14.95 12.21
C ILE A 178 -24.20 -15.73 13.49
N VAL A 179 -23.85 -17.00 13.36
CA VAL A 179 -23.53 -17.89 14.48
C VAL A 179 -22.17 -18.56 14.27
N TYR A 180 -21.56 -18.98 15.37
CA TYR A 180 -20.21 -19.53 15.40
C TYR A 180 -20.25 -21.05 15.52
N MET A 181 -19.51 -21.74 14.65
CA MET A 181 -19.40 -23.20 14.61
C MET A 181 -17.93 -23.62 14.58
N THR A 182 -17.63 -24.87 14.93
CA THR A 182 -16.27 -25.45 14.79
C THR A 182 -16.28 -26.55 13.71
N ASP A 183 -15.11 -26.91 13.16
CA ASP A 183 -14.98 -27.89 12.06
C ASP A 183 -15.85 -29.17 12.23
N ASN A 184 -15.99 -29.65 13.47
CA ASN A 184 -16.76 -30.84 13.84
C ASN A 184 -17.87 -30.52 14.87
N GLY A 185 -18.36 -29.27 14.89
CA GLY A 185 -19.31 -28.77 15.88
C GLY A 185 -20.72 -29.32 15.67
N ALA A 186 -21.22 -30.13 16.61
CA ALA A 186 -22.60 -30.60 16.60
C ALA A 186 -23.64 -29.55 17.07
N VAL A 187 -23.19 -28.35 17.43
CA VAL A 187 -24.01 -27.22 17.88
C VAL A 187 -23.47 -25.89 17.33
N TYR A 188 -24.35 -24.92 17.14
CA TYR A 188 -23.96 -23.52 16.89
C TYR A 188 -23.88 -22.72 18.20
N HIS A 189 -23.19 -21.58 18.17
CA HIS A 189 -23.01 -20.67 19.29
C HIS A 189 -23.36 -19.24 18.87
N ASP A 190 -24.23 -18.55 19.60
CA ASP A 190 -24.53 -17.13 19.34
C ASP A 190 -23.43 -16.19 19.88
N ASP A 191 -22.68 -16.58 20.92
CA ASP A 191 -21.54 -15.81 21.47
C ASP A 191 -20.18 -16.45 21.13
N TYR A 192 -19.32 -15.70 20.45
CA TYR A 192 -17.93 -16.06 20.15
C TYR A 192 -17.07 -16.30 21.41
N ASN A 193 -17.36 -15.60 22.50
CA ASN A 193 -16.65 -15.74 23.77
C ASN A 193 -17.15 -16.90 24.63
N CYS A 194 -18.10 -17.70 24.14
CA CYS A 194 -18.56 -18.91 24.82
C CYS A 194 -17.37 -19.80 25.22
N SER A 195 -17.37 -20.28 26.46
CA SER A 195 -16.30 -21.14 27.03
C SER A 195 -16.13 -22.50 26.30
N TYR A 196 -17.14 -22.90 25.50
CA TYR A 196 -17.07 -24.05 24.60
C TYR A 196 -16.48 -23.73 23.21
N LEU A 197 -16.23 -22.46 22.89
CA LEU A 197 -15.39 -22.03 21.78
C LEU A 197 -13.99 -21.67 22.31
N ARG A 198 -13.94 -20.65 23.18
CA ARG A 198 -12.70 -20.07 23.70
C ARG A 198 -12.27 -20.76 25.00
N LEU A 199 -11.24 -21.61 24.91
CA LEU A 199 -10.69 -22.31 26.07
C LEU A 199 -9.80 -21.39 26.91
N SER A 200 -10.06 -21.32 28.22
CA SER A 200 -9.13 -20.77 29.22
C SER A 200 -7.97 -21.74 29.44
N ILE A 201 -6.97 -21.72 28.55
CA ILE A 201 -5.78 -22.59 28.67
C ILE A 201 -4.76 -21.96 29.60
N ARG A 202 -4.28 -22.71 30.61
CA ARG A 202 -3.18 -22.30 31.49
C ARG A 202 -2.16 -23.41 31.70
N TYR A 203 -0.91 -23.00 31.90
CA TYR A 203 0.21 -23.89 32.24
C TYR A 203 0.29 -24.10 33.76
N VAL A 204 0.57 -25.32 34.18
CA VAL A 204 0.64 -25.72 35.59
C VAL A 204 1.80 -26.73 35.78
N PRO A 205 2.64 -26.59 36.82
CA PRO A 205 3.60 -27.63 37.20
C PRO A 205 2.90 -28.97 37.47
N TYR A 206 3.40 -30.08 36.93
CA TYR A 206 2.69 -31.36 37.03
C TYR A 206 2.49 -31.83 38.48
N GLU A 207 3.42 -31.46 39.36
CA GLU A 207 3.38 -31.74 40.81
C GLU A 207 2.19 -31.08 41.52
N GLU A 208 1.72 -29.92 41.04
CA GLU A 208 0.58 -29.19 41.60
C GLU A 208 -0.77 -29.71 41.07
N LEU A 209 -0.77 -30.48 39.98
CA LEU A 209 -1.97 -30.87 39.26
C LEU A 209 -2.98 -31.66 40.13
N ASP A 210 -2.51 -32.51 41.05
CA ASP A 210 -3.42 -33.27 41.92
C ASP A 210 -4.11 -32.40 42.97
N GLY A 211 -3.62 -31.19 43.24
CA GLY A 211 -4.31 -30.18 44.06
C GLY A 211 -5.40 -29.42 43.30
N ILE A 212 -5.35 -29.39 41.96
CA ILE A 212 -6.21 -28.53 41.13
C ILE A 212 -7.44 -29.27 40.63
N ARG A 213 -8.59 -28.60 40.63
CA ARG A 213 -9.86 -29.09 40.09
C ARG A 213 -10.36 -28.19 38.96
N ASN A 214 -11.16 -28.76 38.08
CA ASN A 214 -11.87 -28.00 37.04
C ASN A 214 -13.13 -27.30 37.61
N GLU A 215 -13.81 -26.50 36.79
CA GLU A 215 -15.07 -25.80 37.13
C GLU A 215 -16.15 -26.72 37.73
N SER A 216 -16.15 -28.01 37.38
CA SER A 216 -17.09 -29.01 37.87
C SER A 216 -16.57 -29.82 39.08
N GLY A 217 -15.45 -29.42 39.68
CA GLY A 217 -14.84 -30.11 40.82
C GLY A 217 -14.09 -31.41 40.47
N GLY A 218 -13.95 -31.73 39.18
CA GLY A 218 -13.28 -32.95 38.69
C GLY A 218 -11.74 -32.84 38.69
N ARG A 219 -11.06 -34.00 38.68
CA ARG A 219 -9.60 -34.09 38.48
C ARG A 219 -9.25 -34.08 36.99
N TYR A 220 -8.01 -33.73 36.68
CA TYR A 220 -7.47 -33.76 35.31
C TYR A 220 -6.79 -35.10 35.01
N HIS A 221 -7.13 -35.69 33.87
CA HIS A 221 -6.58 -36.96 33.38
C HIS A 221 -5.67 -36.77 32.17
N ALA A 222 -4.85 -37.75 31.82
CA ALA A 222 -3.97 -37.66 30.65
C ALA A 222 -4.78 -37.47 29.35
N CYS A 223 -4.29 -36.63 28.44
CA CYS A 223 -4.80 -36.55 27.08
C CYS A 223 -4.18 -37.64 26.19
N ASP A 224 -5.01 -38.55 25.71
CA ASP A 224 -4.65 -39.75 24.94
C ASP A 224 -3.96 -39.42 23.60
N LYS A 225 -4.07 -38.17 23.12
CA LYS A 225 -3.47 -37.69 21.87
C LYS A 225 -2.06 -37.11 22.01
N CYS A 226 -1.69 -36.60 23.19
CA CYS A 226 -0.45 -35.84 23.36
C CYS A 226 0.37 -36.18 24.62
N VAL A 227 -0.21 -36.94 25.56
CA VAL A 227 0.48 -37.46 26.73
C VAL A 227 0.82 -38.93 26.46
N ILE A 228 1.98 -39.15 25.82
CA ILE A 228 2.51 -40.48 25.53
C ILE A 228 3.72 -40.71 26.45
N GLY A 229 3.59 -41.64 27.40
CA GLY A 229 4.63 -41.91 28.40
C GLY A 229 4.52 -41.02 29.64
N ARG A 230 5.66 -40.56 30.17
CA ARG A 230 5.70 -39.72 31.39
C ARG A 230 5.20 -38.30 31.10
N ALA A 231 4.54 -37.69 32.10
CA ALA A 231 4.22 -36.26 32.05
C ALA A 231 5.50 -35.41 32.04
N MET A 232 5.44 -34.25 31.38
CA MET A 232 6.52 -33.26 31.47
C MET A 232 6.45 -32.48 32.78
N THR A 233 7.51 -31.72 33.12
CA THR A 233 7.61 -30.89 34.33
C THR A 233 6.40 -29.97 34.57
N GLY A 234 5.74 -29.53 33.50
CA GLY A 234 4.42 -28.92 33.58
C GLY A 234 3.58 -29.18 32.34
N VAL A 235 2.28 -28.98 32.50
CA VAL A 235 1.22 -29.38 31.57
C VAL A 235 0.23 -28.24 31.36
N TYR A 236 -0.48 -28.29 30.23
CA TYR A 236 -1.56 -27.36 29.91
C TYR A 236 -2.90 -27.96 30.31
N ILE A 237 -3.72 -27.20 31.04
CA ILE A 237 -5.10 -27.56 31.39
C ILE A 237 -6.05 -26.45 30.96
N THR A 238 -7.34 -26.77 30.92
CA THR A 238 -8.41 -25.78 30.74
C THR A 238 -9.38 -25.83 31.91
N ASP A 239 -9.87 -24.67 32.33
CA ASP A 239 -10.71 -24.60 33.55
C ASP A 239 -12.02 -25.39 33.41
N SER A 240 -12.59 -25.47 32.21
CA SER A 240 -13.77 -26.29 31.88
C SER A 240 -13.46 -27.71 31.40
N GLY A 241 -12.18 -28.09 31.26
CA GLY A 241 -11.77 -29.40 30.73
C GLY A 241 -11.57 -30.48 31.79
N THR A 242 -11.45 -31.74 31.34
CA THR A 242 -11.14 -32.91 32.20
C THR A 242 -9.79 -33.55 31.89
N LYS A 243 -9.04 -33.01 30.92
CA LYS A 243 -7.76 -33.56 30.46
C LYS A 243 -6.63 -32.53 30.53
N TYR A 244 -5.43 -33.00 30.84
CA TYR A 244 -4.19 -32.23 30.75
C TYR A 244 -3.40 -32.62 29.50
N HIS A 245 -2.63 -31.68 28.98
CA HIS A 245 -1.97 -31.75 27.69
C HIS A 245 -0.49 -31.39 27.78
N ASN A 246 0.37 -32.09 27.04
CA ASN A 246 1.79 -31.79 26.94
C ASN A 246 2.11 -30.72 25.87
N SER A 247 1.15 -30.35 25.01
CA SER A 247 1.37 -29.41 23.90
C SER A 247 0.12 -28.59 23.59
N LEU A 248 0.30 -27.29 23.43
CA LEU A 248 -0.73 -26.35 22.94
C LEU A 248 -1.24 -26.70 21.53
N ASN A 249 -0.41 -27.37 20.73
CA ASN A 249 -0.77 -27.81 19.38
C ASN A 249 -1.60 -29.11 19.36
N CYS A 250 -1.98 -29.65 20.52
CA CYS A 250 -2.88 -30.81 20.60
C CYS A 250 -4.25 -30.49 19.98
N SER A 251 -4.77 -31.37 19.12
CA SER A 251 -6.12 -31.25 18.54
C SER A 251 -7.27 -31.44 19.54
N GLY A 252 -6.97 -31.63 20.83
CA GLY A 252 -7.93 -31.50 21.93
C GLY A 252 -8.01 -30.08 22.52
N LEU A 253 -7.04 -29.21 22.21
CA LEU A 253 -7.01 -27.80 22.61
C LEU A 253 -7.25 -26.85 21.42
N LYS A 254 -6.78 -27.21 20.22
CA LYS A 254 -7.04 -26.43 19.01
C LYS A 254 -8.49 -26.60 18.56
N ARG A 255 -9.21 -25.48 18.39
CA ARG A 255 -10.48 -25.38 17.66
C ARG A 255 -10.31 -24.37 16.53
N THR A 256 -10.68 -24.76 15.31
CA THR A 256 -10.97 -23.79 14.25
C THR A 256 -12.41 -23.34 14.45
N ILE A 257 -12.67 -22.03 14.40
CA ILE A 257 -13.99 -21.44 14.56
C ILE A 257 -14.33 -20.73 13.26
N HIS A 258 -15.51 -21.01 12.73
CA HIS A 258 -16.08 -20.37 11.54
C HIS A 258 -17.31 -19.58 11.95
N ALA A 259 -17.51 -18.42 11.31
CA ALA A 259 -18.77 -17.70 11.35
C ALA A 259 -19.60 -18.11 10.13
N VAL A 260 -20.84 -18.52 10.34
CA VAL A 260 -21.78 -18.99 9.31
C VAL A 260 -23.13 -18.33 9.52
N GLU A 261 -23.94 -18.21 8.47
CA GLU A 261 -25.34 -17.82 8.68
C GLU A 261 -26.10 -18.95 9.40
N ARG A 262 -27.02 -18.59 10.28
CA ARG A 262 -27.86 -19.55 11.01
C ARG A 262 -28.70 -20.43 10.09
N SER A 263 -29.13 -19.88 8.94
CA SER A 263 -29.74 -20.58 7.80
C SER A 263 -28.88 -21.72 7.24
N GLU A 264 -27.55 -21.56 7.22
CA GLU A 264 -26.57 -22.51 6.68
C GLU A 264 -26.15 -23.59 7.68
N THR A 265 -26.57 -23.50 8.96
CA THR A 265 -26.19 -24.46 10.01
C THR A 265 -26.76 -25.88 9.82
N GLY A 266 -27.58 -26.11 8.80
CA GLY A 266 -28.15 -27.43 8.51
C GLY A 266 -29.09 -27.96 9.60
N GLY A 267 -29.58 -27.11 10.49
CA GLY A 267 -30.49 -27.48 11.58
C GLY A 267 -29.82 -28.10 12.80
N VAL A 268 -28.51 -27.89 13.02
CA VAL A 268 -27.90 -28.25 14.31
C VAL A 268 -28.52 -27.48 15.48
N GLY A 269 -28.55 -28.10 16.66
CA GLY A 269 -29.06 -27.47 17.86
C GLY A 269 -28.17 -26.32 18.35
N GLY A 270 -28.76 -25.37 19.07
CA GLY A 270 -28.00 -24.33 19.73
C GLY A 270 -27.23 -24.84 20.97
N CYS A 271 -26.07 -24.24 21.24
CA CYS A 271 -25.30 -24.47 22.46
C CYS A 271 -26.02 -24.01 23.74
N SER A 272 -26.31 -24.97 24.64
CA SER A 272 -26.98 -24.77 25.93
C SER A 272 -26.35 -23.74 26.91
N ARG A 273 -25.15 -23.20 26.64
CA ARG A 273 -24.52 -22.14 27.44
C ARG A 273 -24.70 -20.73 26.87
N CYS A 274 -24.97 -20.57 25.57
CA CYS A 274 -25.01 -19.25 24.92
C CYS A 274 -26.17 -19.03 23.96
N SER A 275 -26.87 -20.08 23.52
CA SER A 275 -28.13 -19.99 22.79
C SER A 275 -29.28 -20.45 23.70
N GLY A 276 -30.22 -19.55 24.01
CA GLY A 276 -31.31 -19.84 24.95
C GLY A 276 -31.75 -18.67 25.84
N HIS A 277 -31.25 -17.46 25.60
CA HIS A 277 -31.85 -16.24 26.14
C HIS A 277 -32.84 -15.68 25.12
N SER A 278 -34.10 -16.11 25.26
CA SER A 278 -35.30 -15.57 24.64
C SER A 278 -36.30 -15.25 25.75
#